data_AF-A0A950L4H0-F1
#
_entry.id   AF-A0A950L4H0-F1
#
_cell.length_a   1.000
_cell.length_b   1.000
_cell.length_c   1.000
_cell.angle_alpha   90.00
_cell.angle_beta   90.00
_cell.angle_gamma   90.00
#
_symmetry.space_group_name_H-M   'P 1'
#
loop_
_entity.id
_entity.type
_entity.pdbx_description
1 polymer ?
#
loop_
_entity_poly.entity_id
_entity_poly.type
_entity_poly.pdbx_seq_one_letter_code
_entity_poly.pdbx_strand_id
1 'polypeptide(L)'
;MLGEIQQNLYDRAKVLRDSNTVRIDSKKDFYDFFTPKNKEKPEIHGGFALAHWSGNPEVEARIKDELKVTIRCIPFDQEVRDDQPGQCVISGEPSPRRVLFAKSY
;
A
#
# COMPACT_ATOMS: atom_id res chain seq x y z
N MET A 1 2.41 -9.35 -33.85
CA MET A 1 1.06 -8.75 -33.77
C MET A 1 0.31 -9.04 -32.46
N LEU A 2 -0.12 -10.28 -32.14
CA LEU A 2 -0.79 -10.55 -30.83
C LEU A 2 0.14 -10.39 -29.63
N GLY A 3 1.40 -10.84 -29.74
CA GLY A 3 2.40 -10.68 -28.68
C GLY A 3 2.72 -9.22 -28.36
N GLU A 4 2.81 -8.36 -29.38
CA GLU A 4 3.05 -6.92 -29.19
C GLU A 4 1.88 -6.22 -28.50
N ILE A 5 0.63 -6.59 -28.83
CA ILE A 5 -0.56 -6.03 -28.16
C ILE A 5 -0.56 -6.43 -26.68
N GLN A 6 -0.28 -7.72 -26.39
CA GLN A 6 -0.19 -8.20 -25.01
C GLN A 6 0.92 -7.49 -24.24
N GLN A 7 2.09 -7.34 -24.85
CA GLN A 7 3.23 -6.66 -24.24
C GLN A 7 2.89 -5.19 -23.94
N ASN A 8 2.28 -4.47 -24.89
CA ASN A 8 1.90 -3.08 -24.67
C ASN A 8 0.87 -2.91 -23.53
N LEU A 9 -0.13 -3.80 -23.46
CA LEU A 9 -1.11 -3.78 -22.37
C LEU A 9 -0.46 -4.08 -21.02
N TYR A 10 0.45 -5.06 -20.98
CA TYR A 10 1.21 -5.40 -19.79
C TYR A 10 2.07 -4.22 -19.33
N ASP A 11 2.83 -3.59 -20.21
CA ASP A 11 3.71 -2.47 -19.87
C ASP A 11 2.92 -1.28 -19.34
N ARG A 12 1.79 -0.96 -19.97
CA ARG A 12 0.89 0.09 -19.49
C ARG A 12 0.32 -0.22 -18.11
N ALA A 13 -0.12 -1.46 -17.88
CA ALA A 13 -0.64 -1.89 -16.58
C ALA A 13 0.45 -1.88 -15.50
N LYS A 14 1.68 -2.30 -15.86
CA LYS A 14 2.84 -2.27 -14.97
C LYS A 14 3.19 -0.84 -14.57
N VAL A 15 3.33 0.07 -15.53
CA VAL A 15 3.59 1.49 -15.26
C VAL A 15 2.50 2.09 -14.39
N LEU A 16 1.23 1.81 -14.67
CA LEU A 16 0.11 2.32 -13.87
C LEU A 16 0.16 1.80 -12.42
N ARG A 17 0.46 0.51 -12.22
CA ARG A 17 0.60 -0.07 -10.88
C ARG A 17 1.77 0.57 -10.13
N ASP A 18 2.92 0.68 -10.79
CA ASP A 18 4.15 1.18 -10.19
C ASP A 18 4.02 2.68 -9.86
N SER A 19 3.39 3.48 -10.72
CA SER A 19 3.12 4.91 -10.47
C SER A 19 2.10 5.15 -9.36
N ASN A 20 1.24 4.18 -9.07
CA ASN A 20 0.26 4.23 -7.99
C ASN A 20 0.71 3.47 -6.73
N THR A 21 1.98 3.06 -6.66
CA THR A 21 2.58 2.45 -5.47
C THR A 21 3.56 3.43 -4.83
N VAL A 22 3.33 3.77 -3.56
CA VAL A 22 4.15 4.73 -2.82
C VAL A 22 4.75 4.09 -1.57
N ARG A 23 5.96 4.50 -1.18
CA ARG A 23 6.55 4.15 0.11
C ARG A 23 6.14 5.20 1.15
N ILE A 24 5.68 4.75 2.31
CA ILE A 24 5.23 5.62 3.40
C ILE A 24 5.86 5.17 4.71
N ASP A 25 6.41 6.14 5.44
CA ASP A 25 7.16 5.92 6.70
C ASP A 25 6.54 6.62 7.90
N SER A 26 5.57 7.52 7.68
CA SER A 26 4.93 8.26 8.76
C SER A 26 3.46 7.90 8.89
N LYS A 27 2.97 7.90 10.13
CA LYS A 27 1.55 7.72 10.42
C LYS A 27 0.70 8.75 9.70
N LYS A 28 1.11 10.02 9.77
CA LYS A 28 0.35 11.13 9.19
C LYS A 28 0.16 10.92 7.68
N ASP A 29 1.24 10.64 6.95
CA ASP A 29 1.18 10.46 5.50
C ASP A 29 0.37 9.21 5.12
N PHE A 30 0.40 8.16 5.95
CA PHE A 30 -0.41 6.97 5.75
C PHE A 30 -1.92 7.28 5.82
N TYR A 31 -2.33 8.01 6.87
CA TYR A 31 -3.73 8.42 7.01
C TYR A 31 -4.13 9.41 5.92
N ASP A 32 -3.30 10.40 5.60
CA ASP A 32 -3.57 11.38 4.54
C ASP A 32 -3.70 10.71 3.16
N PHE A 33 -2.90 9.68 2.87
CA PHE A 33 -2.94 8.95 1.60
C PHE A 33 -4.25 8.18 1.38
N PHE A 34 -4.81 7.59 2.45
CA PHE A 34 -6.06 6.83 2.37
C PHE A 34 -7.32 7.62 2.71
N THR A 35 -7.18 8.82 3.27
CA THR A 35 -8.31 9.69 3.61
C THR A 35 -8.72 10.53 2.39
N PRO A 36 -9.98 10.45 1.95
CA PRO A 36 -10.46 11.26 0.84
C PRO A 36 -10.43 12.76 1.17
N LYS A 37 -9.89 13.59 0.27
CA LYS A 37 -9.91 15.06 0.42
C LYS A 37 -11.33 15.62 0.38
N ASN A 38 -12.23 14.98 -0.37
CA ASN A 38 -13.63 15.35 -0.45
C ASN A 38 -14.50 14.12 -0.11
N LYS A 39 -15.19 14.17 1.04
CA LYS A 39 -16.07 13.07 1.49
C LYS A 39 -17.36 12.95 0.67
N GLU A 40 -17.81 14.04 0.06
CA GLU A 40 -19.06 14.11 -0.71
C GLU A 40 -18.88 13.69 -2.17
N LYS A 41 -17.65 13.79 -2.68
CA LYS A 41 -17.23 13.28 -3.99
C LYS A 41 -15.98 12.43 -3.82
N PRO A 42 -16.15 11.15 -3.43
CA PRO A 42 -15.02 10.27 -3.30
C PRO A 42 -14.37 10.08 -4.68
N GLU A 43 -13.22 10.73 -4.91
CA GLU A 43 -12.36 10.45 -6.05
C GLU A 43 -11.88 8.98 -5.99
N ILE A 44 -11.19 8.48 -7.01
CA ILE A 44 -10.45 7.22 -6.87
C ILE A 44 -9.17 7.53 -6.07
N HIS A 45 -9.33 7.93 -4.81
CA HIS A 45 -8.25 8.11 -3.84
C HIS A 45 -7.96 6.78 -3.17
N GLY A 46 -6.83 6.22 -3.59
CA GLY A 46 -6.32 4.95 -3.12
C GLY A 46 -5.39 4.38 -4.18
N GLY A 47 -4.12 4.22 -3.81
CA GLY A 47 -3.16 3.38 -4.50
C GLY A 47 -2.67 2.28 -3.56
N PHE A 48 -1.47 1.80 -3.82
CA PHE A 48 -0.78 0.89 -2.93
C PHE A 48 0.21 1.65 -2.05
N ALA A 49 0.21 1.39 -0.75
CA ALA A 49 1.21 1.92 0.17
C ALA A 49 2.11 0.80 0.68
N LEU A 50 3.42 0.93 0.43
CA LEU A 50 4.47 0.11 1.04
C LEU A 50 4.89 0.74 2.36
N ALA A 51 4.44 0.13 3.45
CA ALA A 51 4.68 0.65 4.79
C ALA A 51 5.05 -0.47 5.76
N HIS A 52 5.78 -0.11 6.81
CA HIS A 52 6.14 -1.01 7.88
C HIS A 52 4.93 -1.41 8.72
N TRP A 53 4.84 -2.71 9.01
CA TRP A 53 3.83 -3.31 9.87
C TRP A 53 4.47 -4.20 10.93
N SER A 54 4.02 -4.10 12.18
CA SER A 54 4.61 -4.84 13.30
C SER A 54 4.24 -6.32 13.34
N GLY A 55 3.27 -6.76 12.54
CA GLY A 55 2.72 -8.11 12.61
C GLY A 55 1.57 -8.25 13.61
N ASN A 56 1.23 -7.17 14.33
CA ASN A 56 0.15 -7.18 15.32
C ASN A 56 -1.24 -7.15 14.63
N PRO A 57 -2.10 -8.16 14.84
CA PRO A 57 -3.45 -8.21 14.27
C PRO A 57 -4.38 -7.08 14.75
N GLU A 58 -4.18 -6.55 15.95
CA GLU A 58 -4.98 -5.43 16.47
C GLU A 58 -4.75 -4.16 15.67
N VAL A 59 -3.50 -3.95 15.23
CA VAL A 59 -3.14 -2.82 14.36
C VAL A 59 -3.82 -2.96 13.00
N GLU A 60 -3.87 -4.17 12.45
CA GLU A 60 -4.57 -4.44 11.19
C GLU A 60 -6.08 -4.20 11.31
N ALA A 61 -6.71 -4.72 12.37
CA ALA A 61 -8.13 -4.50 12.65
C ALA A 61 -8.47 -3.02 12.77
N ARG A 62 -7.66 -2.24 13.49
CA ARG A 62 -7.83 -0.80 13.63
C ARG A 62 -7.79 -0.07 12.28
N ILE A 63 -6.79 -0.35 11.44
CA ILE A 63 -6.67 0.28 10.11
C ILE A 63 -7.87 -0.08 9.22
N LYS A 64 -8.32 -1.34 9.28
CA LYS A 64 -9.48 -1.81 8.54
C LYS A 64 -10.74 -1.07 8.97
N ASP A 65 -10.95 -0.86 10.26
CA ASP A 65 -12.13 -0.19 10.76
C ASP A 65 -12.13 1.31 10.46
N GLU A 66 -10.99 1.97 10.69
CA GLU A 66 -10.82 3.43 10.53
C GLU A 66 -10.75 3.88 9.07
N LEU A 67 -9.97 3.17 8.24
CA LEU A 67 -9.63 3.61 6.87
C LEU A 67 -10.18 2.72 5.77
N LYS A 68 -10.78 1.56 6.12
CA LYS A 68 -11.17 0.50 5.16
C LYS A 68 -9.98 0.04 4.33
N VAL A 69 -8.80 -0.01 4.95
CA VAL A 69 -7.54 -0.44 4.35
C VAL A 69 -7.13 -1.76 4.95
N THR A 70 -6.65 -2.68 4.11
CA THR A 70 -6.12 -3.98 4.56
C THR A 70 -4.77 -4.24 3.92
N ILE A 71 -4.02 -5.16 4.51
CA ILE A 71 -2.80 -5.70 3.88
C ILE A 71 -3.23 -6.58 2.70
N ARG A 72 -2.60 -6.37 1.54
CA ARG A 72 -2.88 -7.12 0.30
C ARG A 72 -1.93 -8.29 0.13
N CYS A 73 -0.65 -8.04 0.38
CA CYS A 73 0.39 -9.05 0.34
C CYS A 73 1.65 -8.57 1.04
N ILE A 74 2.55 -9.51 1.28
CA ILE A 74 3.96 -9.25 1.57
C ILE A 74 4.69 -9.45 0.24
N PRO A 75 5.36 -8.42 -0.32
CA PRO A 75 6.09 -8.56 -1.57
C PRO A 75 7.14 -9.68 -1.51
N PHE A 76 7.24 -10.46 -2.58
CA PHE A 76 8.25 -11.52 -2.69
C PHE A 76 9.55 -11.04 -3.32
N ASP A 77 9.44 -10.13 -4.29
CA ASP A 77 10.54 -9.55 -5.05
C ASP A 77 11.46 -8.75 -4.12
N GLN A 78 12.76 -9.05 -4.12
CA GLN A 78 13.74 -8.42 -3.25
C GLN A 78 13.89 -6.91 -3.50
N GLU A 79 13.60 -6.42 -4.72
CA GLU A 79 13.68 -4.97 -5.02
C GLU A 79 12.54 -4.19 -4.34
N VAL A 80 11.41 -4.86 -4.11
CA VAL A 80 10.20 -4.28 -3.51
C VAL A 80 10.12 -4.61 -2.02
N ARG A 81 10.55 -5.83 -1.66
CA ARG A 81 10.62 -6.38 -0.32
C ARG A 81 11.77 -5.71 0.42
N ASP A 82 11.48 -4.52 0.92
CA ASP A 82 12.35 -3.82 1.86
C ASP A 82 12.38 -4.61 3.18
N ASP A 83 13.33 -5.53 3.27
CA ASP A 83 13.62 -6.38 4.43
C ASP A 83 14.41 -5.63 5.52
N GLN A 84 14.63 -4.32 5.36
CA GLN A 84 15.23 -3.53 6.42
C GLN A 84 14.26 -3.44 7.61
N PRO A 85 14.74 -3.68 8.84
CA PRO A 85 13.93 -3.42 10.01
C PRO A 85 13.55 -1.94 10.09
N GLY A 86 12.30 -1.67 10.44
CA GLY A 86 11.77 -0.32 10.61
C GLY A 86 10.79 -0.25 11.77
N GLN A 87 9.97 0.79 11.79
CA GLN A 87 8.91 0.97 12.78
C GLN A 87 7.56 0.94 12.10
N CYS A 88 6.60 0.24 12.69
CA CYS A 88 5.24 0.19 12.18
C CYS A 88 4.68 1.61 12.08
N VAL A 89 4.16 1.96 10.90
CA VAL A 89 3.65 3.32 10.64
C VAL A 89 2.44 3.68 11.51
N ILE A 90 1.78 2.72 12.17
CA ILE A 90 0.59 2.96 12.97
C ILE A 90 0.84 2.80 14.47
N SER A 91 1.52 1.73 14.90
CA SER A 91 1.81 1.47 16.32
C SER A 91 3.16 2.01 16.80
N GLY A 92 4.12 2.27 15.90
CA GLY A 92 5.50 2.62 16.25
C GLY A 92 6.34 1.43 16.73
N GLU A 93 5.75 0.25 16.86
CA GLU A 93 6.46 -0.97 17.26
C GLU A 93 7.47 -1.42 16.17
N PRO A 94 8.51 -2.20 16.54
CA PRO A 94 9.43 -2.77 15.56
C PRO A 94 8.71 -3.56 14.46
N SER A 95 9.14 -3.35 13.22
CA SER A 95 8.62 -4.02 12.05
C SER A 95 9.77 -4.69 11.30
N PRO A 96 9.69 -5.98 10.97
CA PRO A 96 10.78 -6.68 10.30
C PRO A 96 10.87 -6.36 8.81
N ARG A 97 9.81 -5.83 8.19
CA ARG A 97 9.72 -5.58 6.74
C ARG A 97 8.52 -4.71 6.39
N ARG A 98 8.48 -4.19 5.16
CA ARG A 98 7.28 -3.54 4.60
C ARG A 98 6.26 -4.53 4.05
N VAL A 99 5.00 -4.14 4.11
CA VAL A 99 3.87 -4.84 3.49
C VAL A 99 3.08 -3.88 2.61
N LEU A 100 2.31 -4.44 1.68
CA LEU A 100 1.52 -3.66 0.73
C LEU A 100 0.09 -3.44 1.27
N PHE A 101 -0.26 -2.19 1.55
CA PHE A 101 -1.60 -1.79 1.97
C PHE A 101 -2.40 -1.22 0.81
N ALA A 102 -3.72 -1.49 0.77
CA ALA A 102 -4.66 -0.78 -0.10
C ALA A 102 -6.08 -0.82 0.45
N LYS A 103 -6.94 0.11 -0.01
CA LYS A 103 -8.37 0.10 0.31
C LYS A 103 -9.04 -1.20 -0.12
N SER A 104 -9.94 -1.71 0.71
CA SER A 104 -10.80 -2.85 0.39
C SER A 104 -12.04 -2.37 -0.36
N TYR A 105 -12.30 -3.00 -1.49
CA TYR A 105 -13.53 -2.87 -2.26
C TYR A 105 -14.71 -3.54 -1.54
#